data_AF-A0A973BE32-F1
#
_entry.id   AF-A0A973BE32-F1
#
_cell.length_a   1.000
_cell.length_b   1.000
_cell.length_c   1.000
_cell.angle_alpha   90.00
_cell.angle_beta   90.00
_cell.angle_gamma   90.00
#
_symmetry.space_group_name_H-M   'P 1'
#
loop_
_entity.id
_entity.type
_entity.pdbx_description
1 polymer ?
#
loop_
_entity_poly.entity_id
_entity_poly.type
_entity_poly.pdbx_seq_one_letter_code
_entity_poly.pdbx_strand_id
1 'polypeptide(L)'
;PRVDLGMEQSNADFVRSLIVDGLVNAVHDISDGGILCAVTEAAMASGVGAQLNWNAQDLTAVEFLFNERQSEYVLAVSPEHLDLVLKRAGPNASGIPRAFVQGSFSGDKIAWNDSGSVKGSISLSRLREAHEGWLPTYMNAVD
;
A
#
# COMPACT_ATOMS: atom_id res chain seq x y z
N PRO A 1 -12.71 -8.42 -9.48
CA PRO A 1 -12.63 -9.20 -8.22
C PRO A 1 -14.03 -9.53 -7.67
N ARG A 2 -14.20 -10.62 -6.90
CA ARG A 2 -15.49 -10.96 -6.25
C ARG A 2 -15.63 -10.14 -4.97
N VAL A 3 -16.77 -9.47 -4.80
CA VAL A 3 -17.05 -8.61 -3.63
C VAL A 3 -17.54 -9.46 -2.45
N ASP A 4 -16.93 -9.29 -1.28
CA ASP A 4 -17.40 -9.84 -0.01
C ASP A 4 -17.61 -8.68 0.99
N LEU A 5 -18.87 -8.27 1.16
CA LEU A 5 -19.22 -7.14 2.02
C LEU A 5 -18.97 -7.40 3.50
N GLY A 6 -18.99 -8.67 3.94
CA GLY A 6 -18.68 -9.02 5.32
C GLY A 6 -17.19 -8.87 5.61
N MET A 7 -16.35 -9.26 4.64
CA MET A 7 -14.90 -9.02 4.70
C MET A 7 -14.57 -7.52 4.64
N GLU A 8 -15.22 -6.77 3.76
CA GLU A 8 -15.07 -5.31 3.68
C GLU A 8 -15.36 -4.64 5.02
N GLN A 9 -16.52 -4.94 5.61
CA GLN A 9 -16.92 -4.38 6.90
C GLN A 9 -15.94 -4.75 8.01
N SER A 10 -15.55 -6.03 8.11
CA SER A 10 -14.62 -6.51 9.13
C SER A 10 -13.25 -5.82 9.03
N ASN A 11 -12.70 -5.72 7.82
CA ASN A 11 -11.40 -5.09 7.59
C ASN A 11 -11.47 -3.57 7.86
N ALA A 12 -12.53 -2.89 7.42
CA ALA A 12 -12.75 -1.48 7.71
C ALA A 12 -12.91 -1.19 9.22
N ASP A 13 -13.67 -2.02 9.94
CA ASP A 13 -13.85 -1.88 11.39
C ASP A 13 -12.54 -2.07 12.16
N PHE A 14 -11.73 -3.06 11.75
CA PHE A 14 -10.41 -3.28 12.31
C PHE A 14 -9.48 -2.09 12.07
N VAL A 15 -9.37 -1.62 10.83
CA VAL A 15 -8.57 -0.45 10.47
C VAL A 15 -9.01 0.78 11.26
N ARG A 16 -10.32 1.01 11.36
CA ARG A 16 -10.88 2.11 12.17
C ARG A 16 -10.46 1.99 13.63
N SER A 17 -10.47 0.78 14.20
CA SER A 17 -10.03 0.58 15.59
C SER A 17 -8.56 0.94 15.80
N LEU A 18 -7.67 0.63 14.83
CA LEU A 18 -6.25 0.99 14.92
C LEU A 18 -6.04 2.51 14.83
N ILE A 19 -6.83 3.18 13.99
CA ILE A 19 -6.80 4.65 13.86
C ILE A 19 -7.26 5.30 15.17
N VAL A 20 -8.38 4.85 15.74
CA VAL A 20 -8.92 5.38 17.00
C VAL A 20 -7.91 5.23 18.15
N ASP A 21 -7.18 4.12 18.17
CA ASP A 21 -6.17 3.83 19.20
C ASP A 21 -4.81 4.49 18.92
N GLY A 22 -4.66 5.24 17.82
CA GLY A 22 -3.42 5.94 17.46
C GLY A 22 -2.26 5.00 17.07
N LEU A 23 -2.57 3.78 16.63
CA LEU A 23 -1.58 2.74 16.34
C LEU A 23 -1.00 2.82 14.92
N VAL A 24 -1.67 3.53 14.01
CA VAL A 24 -1.28 3.70 12.60
C VAL A 24 -1.04 5.18 12.29
N ASN A 25 -0.04 5.47 11.45
CA ASN A 25 0.30 6.84 11.05
C ASN A 25 -0.47 7.28 9.80
N ALA A 26 -0.71 6.34 8.89
CA ALA A 26 -1.45 6.55 7.66
C ALA A 26 -2.09 5.24 7.19
N VAL A 27 -3.20 5.37 6.47
CA VAL A 27 -3.91 4.25 5.85
C VAL A 27 -4.32 4.63 4.44
N HIS A 28 -4.20 3.70 3.50
CA HIS A 28 -4.67 3.83 2.13
C HIS A 28 -5.36 2.53 1.70
N ASP A 29 -6.51 2.60 1.05
CA ASP A 29 -7.13 1.41 0.46
C ASP A 29 -6.33 0.93 -0.75
N ILE A 30 -6.42 -0.37 -1.04
CA ILE A 30 -5.95 -0.94 -2.31
C ILE A 30 -7.14 -0.99 -3.24
N SER A 31 -7.08 -0.22 -4.32
CA SER A 31 -8.13 -0.15 -5.33
C SER A 31 -7.52 -0.23 -6.72
N ASP A 32 -7.82 0.74 -7.58
CA ASP A 32 -7.38 0.75 -8.98
C ASP A 32 -5.85 0.86 -9.05
N GLY A 33 -5.24 0.05 -9.91
CA GLY A 33 -3.78 -0.01 -10.03
C GLY A 33 -3.05 -0.76 -8.90
N GLY A 34 -3.77 -1.26 -7.89
CA GLY A 34 -3.25 -2.18 -6.88
C GLY A 34 -2.33 -1.54 -5.83
N ILE A 35 -1.59 -2.38 -5.10
CA ILE A 35 -0.78 -1.95 -3.95
C ILE A 35 0.30 -0.95 -4.33
N LEU A 36 0.88 -1.07 -5.53
CA LEU A 36 1.94 -0.17 -5.97
C LEU A 36 1.41 1.26 -6.14
N CYS A 37 0.20 1.42 -6.67
CA CYS A 37 -0.48 2.72 -6.76
C CYS A 37 -0.76 3.29 -5.37
N ALA A 38 -1.42 2.53 -4.49
CA ALA A 38 -1.76 2.97 -3.13
C ALA A 38 -0.52 3.44 -2.34
N VAL A 39 0.58 2.68 -2.41
CA VAL A 39 1.84 3.04 -1.75
C VAL A 39 2.48 4.27 -2.39
N THR A 40 2.40 4.39 -3.71
CA THR A 40 2.92 5.54 -4.45
C THR A 40 2.17 6.81 -4.08
N GLU A 41 0.85 6.77 -3.98
CA GLU A 41 0.00 7.89 -3.56
C GLU A 41 0.32 8.32 -2.12
N ALA A 42 0.41 7.36 -1.20
CA ALA A 42 0.81 7.62 0.18
C ALA A 42 2.22 8.24 0.28
N ALA A 43 3.16 7.76 -0.53
CA ALA A 43 4.53 8.27 -0.57
C ALA A 43 4.61 9.67 -1.17
N MET A 44 3.86 9.96 -2.24
CA MET A 44 3.76 11.31 -2.81
C MET A 44 3.03 12.26 -1.85
N ALA A 45 2.02 11.83 -1.11
CA ALA A 45 1.35 12.69 -0.14
C ALA A 45 2.28 13.06 1.04
N SER A 46 3.08 12.11 1.52
CA SER A 46 3.99 12.31 2.66
C SER A 46 5.37 12.89 2.30
N GLY A 47 5.79 12.75 1.04
CA GLY A 47 7.15 13.05 0.61
C GLY A 47 8.20 12.02 1.06
N VAL A 48 7.76 10.86 1.58
CA VAL A 48 8.63 9.76 2.02
C VAL A 48 8.46 8.58 1.07
N GLY A 49 9.56 8.11 0.49
CA GLY A 49 9.58 6.95 -0.40
C GLY A 49 9.18 5.66 0.30
N ALA A 50 9.17 4.55 -0.44
CA ALA A 50 8.81 3.25 0.10
C ALA A 50 9.56 2.11 -0.60
N GLN A 51 9.74 1.02 0.13
CA GLN A 51 10.26 -0.24 -0.38
C GLN A 51 9.20 -1.30 -0.18
N LEU A 52 8.81 -1.97 -1.26
CA LEU A 52 7.94 -3.13 -1.23
C LEU A 52 8.76 -4.40 -1.43
N ASN A 53 8.51 -5.41 -0.63
CA ASN A 53 9.15 -6.71 -0.72
C ASN A 53 8.08 -7.76 -0.99
N TRP A 54 8.26 -8.60 -2.01
CA TRP A 54 7.44 -9.79 -2.20
C TRP A 54 8.33 -11.01 -2.42
N ASN A 55 7.71 -12.20 -2.39
CA ASN A 55 8.36 -13.45 -2.74
C ASN A 55 7.73 -13.99 -4.03
N ALA A 56 8.54 -14.15 -5.08
CA ALA A 56 8.07 -14.65 -6.36
C ALA A 56 7.57 -16.11 -6.33
N GLN A 57 7.84 -16.86 -5.26
CA GLN A 57 7.28 -18.20 -5.05
C GLN A 57 5.79 -18.16 -4.72
N ASP A 58 5.30 -17.04 -4.19
CA ASP A 58 3.89 -16.88 -3.79
C ASP A 58 3.06 -16.23 -4.90
N LEU A 59 3.59 -15.17 -5.54
CA LEU A 59 2.92 -14.38 -6.58
C LEU A 59 3.91 -13.88 -7.62
N THR A 60 3.48 -13.74 -8.87
CA THR A 60 4.27 -13.00 -9.87
C THR A 60 4.36 -11.52 -9.50
N ALA A 61 5.36 -10.81 -10.06
CA ALA A 61 5.54 -9.38 -9.83
C ALA A 61 4.27 -8.57 -10.18
N VAL A 62 3.61 -8.92 -11.29
CA VAL A 62 2.42 -8.22 -11.76
C VAL A 62 1.25 -8.45 -10.80
N GLU A 63 1.04 -9.69 -10.36
CA GLU A 63 -0.02 -10.02 -9.40
C GLU A 63 0.21 -9.37 -8.04
N PHE A 64 1.47 -9.27 -7.59
CA PHE A 64 1.75 -8.59 -6.34
C PHE A 64 1.53 -7.08 -6.45
N LEU A 65 2.10 -6.44 -7.48
CA LEU A 65 2.17 -4.98 -7.59
C LEU A 65 0.86 -4.34 -8.07
N PHE A 66 0.18 -4.96 -9.02
CA PHE A 66 -0.92 -4.32 -9.78
C PHE A 66 -2.27 -5.02 -9.63
N ASN A 67 -2.37 -6.09 -8.84
CA ASN A 67 -3.67 -6.70 -8.59
C ASN A 67 -4.55 -5.78 -7.73
N GLU A 68 -5.72 -5.47 -8.26
CA GLU A 68 -6.75 -4.68 -7.61
C GLU A 68 -7.48 -5.56 -6.58
N ARG A 69 -7.12 -5.38 -5.31
CA ARG A 69 -7.59 -6.22 -4.21
C ARG A 69 -8.63 -5.48 -3.39
N GLN A 70 -9.87 -5.94 -3.46
CA GLN A 70 -10.94 -5.39 -2.63
C GLN A 70 -10.76 -5.76 -1.16
N SER A 71 -11.27 -4.90 -0.28
CA SER A 71 -11.21 -5.05 1.17
C SER A 71 -9.80 -5.09 1.73
N GLU A 72 -8.79 -4.63 1.00
CA GLU A 72 -7.41 -4.58 1.50
C GLU A 72 -6.92 -3.14 1.67
N TYR A 73 -6.03 -2.96 2.65
CA TYR A 73 -5.52 -1.66 3.06
C TYR A 73 -4.00 -1.74 3.22
N VAL A 74 -3.32 -0.65 2.88
CA VAL A 74 -1.92 -0.38 3.23
C VAL A 74 -1.91 0.42 4.52
N LEU A 75 -1.18 -0.06 5.52
CA LEU A 75 -1.02 0.60 6.81
C LEU A 75 0.44 1.06 6.98
N ALA A 76 0.65 2.34 7.28
CA ALA A 76 1.93 2.83 7.77
C ALA A 76 1.92 2.75 9.31
N VAL A 77 2.86 1.99 9.87
CA VAL A 77 2.92 1.68 11.30
C VAL A 77 4.32 1.95 11.83
N SER A 78 4.42 2.76 12.89
CA SER A 78 5.69 2.98 13.58
C SER A 78 6.21 1.67 14.22
N PRO A 79 7.53 1.41 14.22
CA PRO A 79 8.09 0.14 14.71
C PRO A 79 7.63 -0.26 16.13
N GLU A 80 7.45 0.70 17.02
CA GLU A 80 6.98 0.51 18.39
C GLU A 80 5.54 -0.04 18.50
N HIS A 81 4.71 0.16 17.47
CA HIS A 81 3.33 -0.33 17.42
C HIS A 81 3.18 -1.61 16.59
N LEU A 82 4.20 -2.00 15.82
CA LEU A 82 4.12 -3.07 14.85
C LEU A 82 3.67 -4.40 15.47
N ASP A 83 4.33 -4.82 16.56
CA ASP A 83 4.00 -6.09 17.23
C ASP A 83 2.57 -6.11 17.77
N LEU A 84 2.09 -4.96 18.28
CA LEU A 84 0.73 -4.84 18.78
C LEU A 84 -0.30 -4.91 17.63
N VAL A 85 -0.04 -4.23 16.51
CA VAL A 85 -0.90 -4.29 15.32
C VAL A 85 -0.97 -5.72 14.77
N LEU A 86 0.18 -6.39 14.63
CA LEU A 86 0.25 -7.77 14.16
C LEU A 86 -0.43 -8.76 15.13
N LYS A 87 -0.38 -8.51 16.44
CA LYS A 87 -1.09 -9.32 17.44
C LYS A 87 -2.61 -9.11 17.41
N ARG A 88 -3.05 -7.88 17.12
CA ARG A 88 -4.48 -7.56 16.96
C ARG A 88 -5.03 -8.12 15.65
N ALA A 89 -4.20 -8.19 14.61
CA ALA A 89 -4.48 -9.00 13.44
C ALA A 89 -4.50 -10.48 13.87
N GLY A 90 -5.55 -11.21 13.48
CA GLY A 90 -5.80 -12.54 14.02
C GLY A 90 -4.95 -13.63 13.37
N PRO A 91 -4.58 -14.70 14.10
CA PRO A 91 -4.01 -15.88 13.49
C PRO A 91 -5.13 -16.69 12.82
N ASN A 92 -5.34 -16.54 11.50
CA ASN A 92 -6.18 -17.40 10.66
C ASN A 92 -7.56 -17.84 11.26
N ALA A 93 -8.20 -17.01 12.08
CA ALA A 93 -9.52 -17.29 12.65
C ALA A 93 -10.60 -16.51 11.89
N SER A 94 -11.75 -17.15 11.65
CA SER A 94 -12.87 -16.54 10.92
C SER A 94 -13.30 -15.22 11.57
N GLY A 95 -13.19 -14.13 10.82
CA GLY A 95 -13.70 -12.81 11.20
C GLY A 95 -12.67 -11.81 11.75
N ILE A 96 -11.40 -12.21 11.92
CA ILE A 96 -10.33 -11.27 12.30
C ILE A 96 -9.45 -10.95 11.08
N PRO A 97 -9.25 -9.67 10.74
CA PRO A 97 -8.40 -9.29 9.61
C PRO A 97 -6.95 -9.72 9.79
N ARG A 98 -6.29 -10.01 8.67
CA ARG A 98 -4.88 -10.40 8.61
C ARG A 98 -4.02 -9.22 8.19
N ALA A 99 -2.81 -9.15 8.72
CA ALA A 99 -1.83 -8.14 8.34
C ALA A 99 -0.47 -8.81 8.06
N PHE A 100 0.24 -8.32 7.05
CA PHE A 100 1.57 -8.79 6.67
C PHE A 100 2.48 -7.58 6.48
N VAL A 101 3.74 -7.71 6.88
CA VAL A 101 4.76 -6.69 6.63
C VAL A 101 5.27 -6.84 5.21
N GLN A 102 4.92 -5.88 4.34
CA GLN A 102 5.31 -5.88 2.93
C GLN A 102 6.44 -4.89 2.62
N GLY A 103 7.12 -4.36 3.64
CA GLY A 103 8.28 -3.48 3.49
C GLY A 103 8.27 -2.29 4.44
N SER A 104 8.81 -1.15 3.99
CA SER A 104 8.98 0.04 4.84
C SER A 104 8.93 1.35 4.06
N PHE A 105 8.55 2.43 4.73
CA PHE A 105 8.62 3.79 4.18
C PHE A 105 9.96 4.44 4.53
N SER A 106 10.71 4.89 3.52
CA SER A 106 12.00 5.55 3.67
C SER A 106 12.47 6.21 2.36
N GLY A 107 13.33 7.22 2.46
CA GLY A 107 13.99 7.83 1.31
C GLY A 107 13.05 8.65 0.41
N ASP A 108 13.36 8.71 -0.87
CA ASP A 108 12.73 9.58 -1.88
C ASP A 108 12.32 8.83 -3.17
N LYS A 109 12.22 7.50 -3.09
CA LYS A 109 11.88 6.62 -4.21
C LYS A 109 10.92 5.53 -3.81
N ILE A 110 10.17 5.01 -4.78
CA ILE A 110 9.47 3.73 -4.68
C ILE A 110 10.39 2.66 -5.24
N ALA A 111 10.67 1.62 -4.47
CA ALA A 111 11.41 0.45 -4.91
C ALA A 111 10.61 -0.83 -4.66
N TRP A 112 10.75 -1.81 -5.55
CA TRP A 112 10.13 -3.11 -5.40
C TRP A 112 11.19 -4.21 -5.53
N ASN A 113 11.18 -5.10 -4.55
CA ASN A 113 12.20 -6.12 -4.33
C ASN A 113 11.54 -7.49 -4.34
N ASP A 114 12.19 -8.46 -4.98
CA ASP A 114 11.81 -9.87 -4.86
C ASP A 114 12.91 -10.63 -4.13
N SER A 115 12.50 -11.32 -3.06
CA SER A 115 13.38 -12.16 -2.24
C SER A 115 14.65 -11.42 -1.78
N GLY A 116 14.50 -10.13 -1.42
CA GLY A 116 15.58 -9.25 -0.97
C GLY A 116 16.42 -8.61 -2.08
N SER A 117 16.16 -8.93 -3.36
CA SER A 117 16.83 -8.33 -4.50
C SER A 117 16.00 -7.23 -5.13
N VAL A 118 16.57 -6.03 -5.30
CA VAL A 118 15.91 -4.91 -5.99
C VAL A 118 15.63 -5.30 -7.44
N LYS A 119 14.36 -5.20 -7.86
CA LYS A 119 13.94 -5.46 -9.25
C LYS A 119 13.70 -4.18 -10.03
N GLY A 120 13.34 -3.11 -9.34
CA GLY A 120 13.22 -1.79 -9.95
C GLY A 120 12.94 -0.70 -8.92
N SER A 121 13.09 0.54 -9.37
CA SER A 121 12.76 1.72 -8.57
C SER A 121 12.46 2.94 -9.44
N ILE A 122 11.68 3.87 -8.90
CA ILE A 122 11.37 5.16 -9.52
C ILE A 122 11.35 6.26 -8.45
N SER A 123 11.91 7.44 -8.74
CA SER A 123 11.93 8.54 -7.78
C SER A 123 10.54 9.16 -7.60
N LEU A 124 10.29 9.71 -6.41
CA LEU A 124 9.05 10.46 -6.15
C LEU A 124 8.94 11.69 -7.05
N SER A 125 10.05 12.35 -7.38
CA SER A 125 10.06 13.48 -8.31
C SER A 125 9.52 13.10 -9.69
N ARG A 126 9.94 11.95 -10.22
CA ARG A 126 9.49 11.43 -11.52
C ARG A 126 8.02 11.01 -11.48
N LEU A 127 7.59 10.41 -10.38
CA LEU A 127 6.20 10.03 -10.17
C LEU A 127 5.27 11.24 -10.12
N ARG A 128 5.65 12.30 -9.38
CA ARG A 128 4.88 13.56 -9.34
C ARG A 128 4.76 14.20 -10.70
N GLU A 129 5.87 14.30 -11.45
CA GLU A 129 5.87 14.84 -12.81
C GLU A 129 4.86 14.09 -13.69
N ALA A 130 4.87 12.74 -13.63
CA ALA A 130 3.94 11.93 -14.41
C ALA A 130 2.48 12.07 -13.95
N HIS A 131 2.24 12.10 -12.64
CA HIS A 131 0.90 12.13 -12.05
C HIS A 131 0.22 13.50 -12.15
N GLU A 132 0.96 14.59 -11.93
CA GLU A 132 0.43 15.94 -11.91
C GLU A 132 0.56 16.63 -13.28
N GLY A 133 1.50 16.19 -14.13
CA GLY A 133 1.82 16.84 -15.39
C GLY A 133 0.87 16.54 -16.54
N TRP A 134 0.16 15.40 -16.53
CA TRP A 134 -0.62 14.97 -17.70
C TRP A 134 -1.78 15.93 -18.02
N LEU A 135 -2.54 16.37 -17.01
CA LEU A 135 -3.73 17.20 -17.23
C LEU A 135 -3.34 18.62 -17.67
N PRO A 136 -2.41 19.33 -17.00
CA PRO A 136 -1.91 20.61 -17.50
C PRO A 136 -1.31 20.50 -18.90
N THR A 137 -0.55 19.45 -19.19
CA THR A 137 0.05 19.25 -20.52
C THR A 137 -1.04 19.07 -21.56
N TYR A 138 -2.04 18.24 -21.29
CA TYR A 138 -3.17 18.01 -22.19
C TYR A 138 -3.97 19.30 -22.44
N MET A 139 -4.31 20.03 -21.37
CA MET A 139 -5.11 21.26 -21.46
C MET A 139 -4.39 22.40 -22.20
N ASN A 140 -3.05 22.47 -22.10
CA ASN A 140 -2.25 23.50 -22.77
C ASN A 140 -1.75 23.07 -24.16
N ALA A 141 -2.04 21.84 -24.60
CA ALA A 141 -1.62 21.32 -25.90
C ALA A 141 -2.63 21.61 -27.04
N VAL A 142 -3.73 22.29 -26.72
CA VAL A 142 -4.76 22.66 -27.71
C VAL A 142 -4.63 24.16 -28.01
N ASP A 143 -4.07 24.47 -29.18
CA ASP A 143 -4.26 25.77 -29.85
C ASP A 143 -5.64 25.80 -30.53
#